data_AF-A0A8J7XNG0-F1
#
_entry.id   AF-A0A8J7XNG0-F1
#
_cell.length_a   1.000
_cell.length_b   1.000
_cell.length_c   1.000
_cell.angle_alpha   90.00
_cell.angle_beta   90.00
_cell.angle_gamma   90.00
#
_symmetry.space_group_name_H-M   'P 1'
#
loop_
_entity.id
_entity.type
_entity.pdbx_description
1 polymer ?
#
loop_
_entity_poly.entity_id
_entity_poly.type
_entity_poly.pdbx_seq_one_letter_code
_entity_poly.pdbx_strand_id
1 'polypeptide(L)'
;MNRIKDEKLLKLYSEGLTNHEIAVTLGVTQPAVHYRLQKLGLHNNCHEKQVIETEKVKQLHDMGLTTVGIALLLETSVLVISQDLQYMGLQDNYYRLKESVESV
;
A
#
# COMPACT_ATOMS: atom_id res chain seq x y z
N MET A 1 -1.08 22.01 22.16
CA MET A 1 -1.06 20.53 22.01
C MET A 1 -2.52 20.06 22.01
N ASN A 2 -3.05 19.63 20.86
CA ASN A 2 -4.45 19.19 20.75
C ASN A 2 -4.63 17.85 21.48
N ARG A 3 -5.49 17.83 22.50
CA ARG A 3 -5.81 16.61 23.24
C ARG A 3 -6.83 15.80 22.46
N ILE A 4 -6.46 14.57 22.08
CA ILE A 4 -7.39 13.62 21.45
C ILE A 4 -8.44 13.23 22.50
N LYS A 5 -9.72 13.38 22.16
CA LYS A 5 -10.84 12.88 22.97
C LYS A 5 -11.05 11.41 22.65
N ASP A 6 -11.00 10.55 23.67
CA ASP A 6 -11.05 9.09 23.48
C ASP A 6 -12.34 8.63 22.80
N GLU A 7 -13.49 9.25 23.12
CA GLU A 7 -14.77 8.92 22.49
C GLU A 7 -14.72 9.07 20.96
N LYS A 8 -14.14 10.18 20.48
CA LYS A 8 -14.03 10.45 19.04
C LYS A 8 -13.00 9.52 18.38
N LEU A 9 -11.90 9.25 19.07
CA LEU A 9 -10.89 8.29 18.61
C LEU A 9 -11.47 6.88 18.48
N LEU A 10 -12.16 6.39 19.51
CA LEU A 10 -12.75 5.05 19.56
C LEU A 10 -13.85 4.88 18.51
N LYS A 11 -14.64 5.92 18.25
CA LYS A 11 -15.64 5.90 17.17
C LYS A 11 -14.97 5.66 15.81
N LEU A 12 -13.99 6.50 15.44
CA LEU A 12 -13.29 6.35 14.16
C LEU A 12 -12.52 5.02 14.07
N TYR A 13 -11.93 4.58 15.18
CA TYR A 13 -11.29 3.28 15.26
C TYR A 13 -12.27 2.12 15.03
N SER A 14 -13.46 2.18 15.63
CA SER A 14 -14.50 1.14 15.44
C SER A 14 -15.08 1.10 14.03
N GLU A 15 -14.96 2.19 13.28
CA GLU A 15 -15.30 2.27 11.85
C GLU A 15 -14.21 1.64 10.95
N GLY A 16 -13.12 1.11 11.53
CA GLY A 16 -12.05 0.41 10.81
C GLY A 16 -10.95 1.33 10.28
N LEU A 17 -10.98 2.63 10.59
CA LEU A 17 -9.98 3.57 10.07
C LEU A 17 -8.59 3.30 10.65
N THR A 18 -7.59 3.43 9.79
CA THR A 18 -6.17 3.38 10.14
C THR A 18 -5.73 4.61 10.93
N ASN A 19 -4.60 4.53 11.62
CA ASN A 19 -4.02 5.69 12.32
C ASN A 19 -3.83 6.92 11.44
N HIS A 20 -3.54 6.74 10.15
CA HIS A 20 -3.35 7.85 9.22
C HIS A 20 -4.68 8.56 8.95
N GLU A 21 -5.72 7.81 8.61
CA GLU A 21 -7.06 8.36 8.35
C GLU A 21 -7.61 9.07 9.59
N ILE A 22 -7.50 8.44 10.77
CA ILE A 22 -7.89 9.06 12.04
C ILE A 22 -7.13 10.38 12.26
N ALA A 23 -5.82 10.40 12.01
CA ALA A 23 -5.00 11.59 12.19
C ALA A 23 -5.45 12.74 11.29
N VAL A 24 -5.73 12.45 10.01
CA VAL A 24 -6.29 13.41 9.06
C VAL A 24 -7.65 13.91 9.53
N THR A 25 -8.57 13.02 9.94
CA THR A 25 -9.92 13.39 10.42
C THR A 25 -9.89 14.24 11.69
N LEU A 26 -8.91 14.02 12.57
CA LEU A 26 -8.78 14.73 13.84
C LEU A 26 -7.86 15.97 13.78
N GLY A 27 -7.16 16.19 12.67
CA GLY A 27 -6.17 17.28 12.55
C GLY A 27 -5.00 17.13 13.51
N VAL A 28 -4.53 15.90 13.72
CA VAL A 28 -3.40 15.55 14.60
C VAL A 28 -2.36 14.74 13.83
N THR A 29 -1.24 14.42 14.48
CA THR A 29 -0.21 13.59 13.86
C THR A 29 -0.52 12.10 14.04
N GLN A 30 -0.14 11.28 13.06
CA GLN A 30 -0.29 9.81 13.14
C GLN A 30 0.40 9.20 14.38
N PRO A 31 1.60 9.63 14.81
CA PRO A 31 2.20 9.14 16.06
C PRO A 31 1.36 9.47 17.31
N ALA A 32 0.67 10.61 17.34
CA ALA A 32 -0.20 10.95 18.46
C ALA A 32 -1.42 10.01 18.57
N VAL A 33 -2.00 9.62 17.43
CA VAL A 33 -3.06 8.60 17.36
C VAL A 33 -2.54 7.25 17.83
N HIS A 34 -1.40 6.81 17.30
CA HIS A 34 -0.78 5.54 17.68
C HIS A 34 -0.51 5.44 19.18
N TYR A 35 0.12 6.48 19.75
CA TYR A 35 0.37 6.56 21.19
C TYR A 35 -0.92 6.47 22.00
N ARG A 36 -2.00 7.12 21.54
CA ARG A 36 -3.27 7.11 22.26
C ARG A 36 -3.96 5.74 22.20
N LEU A 37 -3.96 5.07 21.05
CA LEU A 37 -4.48 3.71 20.92
C LEU A 37 -3.70 2.72 21.79
N GLN A 38 -2.36 2.79 21.83
CA GLN A 38 -1.56 1.95 22.73
C GLN A 38 -1.92 2.15 24.20
N LYS A 39 -2.15 3.40 24.64
CA LYS A 39 -2.59 3.69 26.01
C LYS A 39 -3.98 3.15 26.34
N LEU A 40 -4.79 2.85 25.32
CA LEU A 40 -6.10 2.21 25.43
C LEU A 40 -6.02 0.69 25.21
N GLY A 41 -4.83 0.11 25.01
CA GLY A 41 -4.65 -1.32 24.75
C GLY A 41 -5.06 -1.77 23.33
N LEU A 42 -5.20 -0.82 22.40
CA LEU A 42 -5.65 -1.09 21.03
C LEU A 42 -4.47 -1.14 20.06
N HIS A 43 -4.58 -2.04 19.09
CA HIS A 43 -3.66 -2.14 17.95
C HIS A 43 -4.16 -1.28 16.80
N ASN A 44 -3.27 -0.91 15.88
CA ASN A 44 -3.65 -0.16 14.69
C ASN A 44 -4.57 -0.99 13.79
N ASN A 45 -5.61 -0.37 13.23
CA ASN A 45 -6.29 -0.93 12.08
C ASN A 45 -5.35 -0.84 10.88
N CYS A 46 -5.24 -1.94 10.14
CA CYS A 46 -4.52 -1.98 8.88
C CYS A 46 -5.54 -2.38 7.82
N HIS A 47 -5.54 -1.68 6.70
CA HIS A 47 -6.24 -2.19 5.51
C HIS A 47 -5.66 -3.55 5.15
N GLU A 48 -6.52 -4.49 4.78
CA GLU A 48 -6.06 -5.80 4.32
C GLU A 48 -5.08 -5.59 3.17
N LYS A 49 -3.93 -6.28 3.25
CA LYS A 49 -2.95 -6.27 2.18
C LYS A 49 -3.66 -6.86 0.96
N GLN A 50 -3.71 -6.13 -0.16
CA GLN A 50 -4.26 -6.68 -1.39
C GLN A 50 -3.54 -7.98 -1.70
N VAL A 51 -4.28 -9.09 -1.64
CA VAL A 51 -3.76 -10.41 -2.01
C VAL A 51 -3.82 -10.45 -3.53
N ILE A 52 -2.70 -10.15 -4.17
CA ILE A 52 -2.55 -10.36 -5.60
C ILE A 52 -2.12 -11.81 -5.82
N GLU A 53 -2.72 -12.46 -6.81
CA GLU A 53 -2.25 -13.75 -7.29
C GLU A 53 -0.88 -13.58 -7.94
N THR A 54 0.18 -13.84 -7.17
CA THR A 54 1.59 -13.77 -7.60
C THR A 54 1.83 -14.52 -8.91
N GLU A 55 1.16 -15.66 -9.13
CA GLU A 55 1.25 -16.41 -10.38
C GLU A 55 0.75 -15.62 -11.59
N LYS A 56 -0.32 -14.83 -11.42
CA LYS A 56 -0.85 -13.96 -12.47
C LYS A 56 0.10 -12.80 -12.79
N VAL A 57 0.73 -12.23 -11.77
CA VAL A 57 1.78 -11.19 -11.94
C VAL A 57 2.94 -11.75 -12.75
N LYS A 58 3.41 -12.96 -12.40
CA LYS A 58 4.48 -13.64 -13.11
C LYS A 58 4.12 -13.93 -14.57
N GLN A 59 2.93 -14.45 -14.85
CA GLN A 59 2.48 -14.69 -16.23
C GLN A 59 2.46 -13.42 -17.07
N LEU A 60 1.96 -12.31 -16.53
CA LEU A 60 1.93 -11.03 -17.24
C LEU A 60 3.34 -10.45 -17.44
N HIS A 61 4.24 -10.64 -16.46
CA HIS A 61 5.66 -10.30 -16.59
C HIS A 61 6.34 -11.13 -17.68
N ASP A 62 6.09 -12.44 -17.74
CA ASP A 62 6.63 -13.33 -18.76
C ASP A 62 6.12 -12.96 -20.18
N MET A 63 4.92 -12.38 -20.28
CA MET A 63 4.38 -11.79 -21.53
C MET A 63 5.05 -10.46 -21.93
N GLY A 64 5.98 -9.94 -21.12
CA GLY A 64 6.73 -8.72 -21.40
C GLY A 64 6.08 -7.44 -20.91
N LEU A 65 4.98 -7.50 -20.13
CA LEU A 65 4.36 -6.29 -19.58
C LEU A 65 5.28 -5.64 -18.54
N THR A 66 5.28 -4.31 -18.52
CA THR A 66 5.97 -3.52 -17.48
C THR A 66 5.17 -3.51 -16.19
N THR A 67 5.79 -3.11 -15.07
CA THR A 67 5.09 -2.95 -13.79
C THR A 67 3.85 -2.06 -13.92
N VAL A 68 3.92 -1.01 -14.75
CA VAL A 68 2.79 -0.11 -15.04
C VAL A 68 1.68 -0.85 -15.80
N GLY A 69 2.03 -1.59 -16.85
CA GLY A 69 1.05 -2.36 -17.63
C GLY A 69 0.33 -3.41 -16.79
N ILE A 70 1.07 -4.14 -15.96
CA ILE A 70 0.51 -5.14 -15.02
C ILE A 70 -0.39 -4.46 -14.00
N ALA A 71 0.04 -3.36 -13.40
CA ALA A 71 -0.74 -2.64 -12.39
C ALA A 71 -2.09 -2.14 -12.94
N LEU A 72 -2.09 -1.61 -14.16
CA LEU A 72 -3.32 -1.20 -14.86
C LEU A 72 -4.23 -2.40 -15.14
N LEU A 73 -3.68 -3.52 -15.60
CA LEU A 73 -4.47 -4.71 -15.95
C LEU A 73 -5.07 -5.42 -14.73
N LEU A 74 -4.39 -5.37 -13.59
CA LEU A 74 -4.85 -5.96 -12.33
C LEU A 74 -5.58 -4.95 -11.43
N GLU A 75 -5.85 -3.75 -11.93
CA GLU A 75 -6.55 -2.67 -11.21
C GLU A 75 -5.94 -2.40 -9.80
N THR A 76 -4.61 -2.41 -9.73
CA THR A 76 -3.84 -2.24 -8.50
C THR A 76 -2.76 -1.17 -8.65
N SER A 77 -2.00 -0.92 -7.58
CA SER A 77 -0.93 0.07 -7.61
C SER A 77 0.37 -0.49 -8.17
N VAL A 78 1.13 0.36 -8.86
CA VAL A 78 2.50 0.08 -9.33
C VAL A 78 3.40 -0.37 -8.18
N LEU A 79 3.20 0.17 -6.97
CA LEU A 79 3.97 -0.21 -5.79
C LEU A 79 3.75 -1.68 -5.42
N VAL A 80 2.51 -2.17 -5.46
CA VAL A 80 2.21 -3.56 -5.10
C VAL A 80 2.85 -4.52 -6.11
N ILE A 81 2.75 -4.23 -7.41
CA ILE A 81 3.40 -5.05 -8.44
C ILE A 81 4.93 -4.98 -8.32
N SER A 82 5.49 -3.80 -8.08
CA SER A 82 6.94 -3.62 -7.91
C SER A 82 7.47 -4.45 -6.74
N GLN A 83 6.74 -4.48 -5.62
CA GLN A 83 7.08 -5.31 -4.46
C GLN A 83 6.98 -6.81 -4.75
N ASP A 84 5.95 -7.24 -5.48
CA ASP A 84 5.74 -8.64 -5.84
C ASP A 84 6.83 -9.14 -6.80
N LEU A 85 7.21 -8.34 -7.81
CA LEU A 85 8.35 -8.62 -8.69
C LEU A 85 9.68 -8.69 -7.91
N GLN A 86 9.92 -7.75 -6.99
CA GLN A 86 11.11 -7.79 -6.13
C GLN A 86 11.16 -9.04 -5.25
N TYR A 87 10.02 -9.45 -4.68
CA TYR A 87 9.91 -10.68 -3.91
C TYR A 87 10.25 -11.93 -4.74
N MET A 88 9.89 -11.92 -6.02
CA MET A 88 10.24 -12.98 -6.98
C MET A 88 11.64 -12.85 -7.58
N GLY A 89 12.40 -11.78 -7.25
CA GLY A 89 13.71 -11.51 -7.84
C GLY A 89 13.67 -11.12 -9.32
N LEU A 90 12.53 -10.60 -9.79
CA LEU A 90 12.31 -10.17 -11.18
C LEU A 90 12.56 -8.66 -11.33
N GLN A 91 13.21 -8.28 -12.43
CA GLN A 91 13.38 -6.88 -12.83
C GLN A 91 12.24 -6.44 -13.75
N ASP A 92 11.85 -5.17 -13.68
CA ASP A 92 10.84 -4.59 -14.57
C ASP A 92 11.25 -4.72 -16.05
N ASN A 93 10.33 -5.19 -16.88
CA ASN A 93 10.51 -5.28 -18.33
C ASN A 93 10.70 -3.92 -19.01
N TYR A 94 10.37 -2.81 -18.33
CA TYR A 94 10.67 -1.45 -18.79
C TYR A 94 12.14 -1.30 -19.23
N TYR A 95 13.10 -1.86 -18.48
CA TYR A 95 14.51 -1.71 -18.80
C TYR A 95 14.89 -2.42 -20.10
N ARG A 96 14.36 -3.63 -20.35
CA ARG A 96 14.56 -4.34 -21.62
C ARG A 96 13.93 -3.61 -22.81
N LEU A 97 12.72 -3.08 -22.61
CA LEU A 97 12.02 -2.30 -23.62
C LEU A 97 12.79 -1.01 -23.97
N LYS A 98 13.30 -0.31 -22.95
CA LYS A 98 14.08 0.91 -23.12
C LYS A 98 15.33 0.67 -23.96
N GLU A 99 16.11 -0.36 -23.65
CA GLU A 99 17.29 -0.75 -24.42
C GLU A 99 16.94 -1.06 -25.89
N SER A 100 15.81 -1.72 -26.12
CA SER A 100 15.36 -2.09 -27.46
C SER A 100 14.96 -0.88 -28.32
N VAL A 101 14.42 0.18 -27.70
CA VAL A 101 14.01 1.41 -28.39
C VAL A 101 15.20 2.35 -28.61
N GLU A 102 16.14 2.41 -27.68
CA GLU A 102 17.34 3.26 -27.78
C GLU A 102 18.42 2.70 -28.74
N SER A 103 18.28 1.44 -29.15
CA SER A 103 19.19 0.77 -30.10
C SER A 103 18.80 0.93 -31.58
N VAL A 104 17.75 1.71 -31.87
CA VAL A 104 17.21 2.00 -33.23
C VAL A 104 17.52 3.44 -33.61
#